data_AF-A0A151RR86-F1
#
_entry.id   AF-A0A151RR86-F1
#
_cell.length_a   1.000
_cell.length_b   1.000
_cell.length_c   1.000
_cell.angle_alpha   90.00
_cell.angle_beta   90.00
_cell.angle_gamma   90.00
#
_symmetry.space_group_name_H-M   'P 1'
#
loop_
_entity.id
_entity.type
_entity.pdbx_description
1 polymer ?
#
loop_
_entity_poly.entity_id
_entity_poly.type
_entity_poly.pdbx_seq_one_letter_code
_entity_poly.pdbx_strand_id
1 'polypeptide(L)'
;MLNKTKLPKYFWFDAINTACHVLNKVLIRPILKKKPYEIYNGRKPNISYFRVFGCKCFVLKNGKEQLGKFDAKADEAIFLGYYTNSKAYRICQ
;
A
#
# COMPACT_ATOMS: atom_id res chain seq x y z
N MET A 1 1.86 -8.25 -10.67
CA MET A 1 2.32 -7.71 -9.38
C MET A 1 3.26 -8.69 -8.68
N LEU A 2 2.80 -9.89 -8.31
CA LEU A 2 3.64 -10.86 -7.57
C LEU A 2 4.79 -11.45 -8.40
N ASN A 3 4.52 -11.95 -9.61
CA ASN A 3 5.57 -12.56 -10.46
C ASN A 3 6.70 -11.58 -10.83
N LYS A 4 6.37 -10.29 -11.00
CA LYS A 4 7.35 -9.24 -11.35
C LYS A 4 8.28 -8.86 -10.19
N THR A 5 7.84 -9.06 -8.95
CA THR A 5 8.53 -8.58 -7.74
C THR A 5 9.42 -9.66 -7.12
N LYS A 6 9.45 -10.87 -7.70
CA LYS A 6 10.14 -12.06 -7.17
C LYS A 6 9.77 -12.37 -5.70
N LEU A 7 8.61 -11.89 -5.26
CA LEU A 7 8.12 -12.12 -3.92
C LEU A 7 7.61 -13.57 -3.78
N PRO A 8 7.79 -14.18 -2.61
CA PRO A 8 7.26 -15.51 -2.33
C PRO A 8 5.75 -15.63 -2.62
N LYS A 9 5.33 -16.82 -3.05
CA LYS A 9 3.94 -17.08 -3.43
C LYS A 9 2.95 -16.84 -2.29
N TYR A 10 3.35 -16.96 -1.02
CA TYR A 10 2.45 -16.75 0.11
C TYR A 10 1.94 -15.30 0.25
N PHE A 11 2.60 -14.32 -0.38
CA PHE A 11 2.11 -12.92 -0.46
C PHE A 11 1.01 -12.70 -1.51
N TRP A 12 0.50 -13.76 -2.15
CA TRP A 12 -0.55 -13.64 -3.17
C TRP A 12 -1.81 -12.94 -2.64
N PHE A 13 -2.19 -13.18 -1.38
CA PHE A 13 -3.35 -12.53 -0.75
C PHE A 13 -3.16 -11.00 -0.65
N ASP A 14 -1.95 -10.55 -0.28
CA ASP A 14 -1.62 -9.12 -0.23
C ASP A 14 -1.60 -8.47 -1.61
N ALA A 15 -1.12 -9.21 -2.63
CA ALA A 15 -1.17 -8.76 -4.01
C ALA A 15 -2.61 -8.57 -4.50
N ILE A 16 -3.52 -9.51 -4.16
CA ILE A 16 -4.95 -9.42 -4.51
C ILE A 16 -5.59 -8.23 -3.79
N ASN A 17 -5.40 -8.10 -2.48
CA ASN A 17 -5.99 -6.98 -1.72
C ASN A 17 -5.53 -5.62 -2.25
N THR A 18 -4.24 -5.51 -2.59
CA THR A 18 -3.68 -4.31 -3.20
C THR A 18 -4.31 -4.02 -4.56
N ALA A 19 -4.47 -5.04 -5.41
CA ALA A 19 -5.11 -4.89 -6.70
C ALA A 19 -6.57 -4.44 -6.53
N CYS A 20 -7.36 -5.09 -5.68
CA CYS A 20 -8.73 -4.71 -5.38
C CYS A 20 -8.84 -3.26 -4.87
N HIS A 21 -7.94 -2.84 -3.96
CA HIS A 21 -7.93 -1.48 -3.44
C HIS A 21 -7.67 -0.43 -4.53
N VAL A 22 -6.73 -0.71 -5.44
CA VAL A 22 -6.44 0.16 -6.58
C VAL A 22 -7.64 0.21 -7.54
N LEU A 23 -8.18 -0.96 -7.91
CA LEU A 23 -9.29 -1.04 -8.86
C LEU A 23 -10.54 -0.31 -8.34
N ASN A 24 -10.87 -0.42 -7.05
CA ASN A 24 -12.00 0.28 -6.43
C ASN A 24 -11.89 1.82 -6.50
N LYS A 25 -10.69 2.36 -6.68
CA LYS A 25 -10.38 3.80 -6.66
C LYS A 25 -9.94 4.36 -8.02
N VAL A 26 -9.66 3.51 -9.00
CA VAL A 26 -9.22 3.92 -10.33
C VAL A 26 -10.26 3.59 -11.38
N LEU A 27 -10.87 2.40 -11.31
CA LEU A 27 -11.86 1.99 -12.31
C LEU A 27 -13.12 2.82 -12.19
N ILE A 28 -13.57 3.33 -13.34
CA ILE A 28 -14.84 4.03 -13.48
C ILE A 28 -15.87 3.00 -13.91
N ARG A 29 -17.02 2.99 -13.22
CA ARG A 29 -18.17 2.20 -13.66
C ARG A 29 -18.88 2.97 -14.79
N PRO A 30 -18.91 2.48 -16.04
CA PRO A 30 -19.38 3.27 -17.18
C PRO A 30 -20.80 3.80 -17.02
N ILE A 31 -21.70 2.97 -16.50
CA ILE A 31 -23.12 3.28 -16.29
C ILE A 31 -23.31 4.50 -15.37
N LEU A 32 -22.52 4.57 -14.29
CA LEU A 32 -22.67 5.61 -13.26
C LEU A 32 -21.70 6.78 -13.46
N LYS A 33 -20.73 6.66 -14.38
CA LYS A 33 -19.59 7.57 -14.57
C LYS A 33 -18.85 7.93 -13.27
N LYS A 34 -18.95 7.05 -12.27
CA LYS A 34 -18.35 7.21 -10.93
C LYS A 34 -17.51 5.99 -10.59
N LYS A 35 -16.52 6.18 -9.74
CA LYS A 35 -15.68 5.10 -9.22
C LYS A 35 -16.38 4.43 -8.03
N PRO A 36 -16.18 3.11 -7.80
CA PRO A 36 -16.78 2.43 -6.64
C PRO A 36 -16.53 3.14 -5.31
N TYR A 37 -15.30 3.63 -5.10
CA TYR A 37 -14.93 4.39 -3.91
C TYR A 37 -15.74 5.70 -3.72
N GLU A 38 -16.05 6.40 -4.81
CA GLU A 38 -16.83 7.65 -4.77
C GLU A 38 -18.29 7.37 -4.44
N ILE A 39 -18.83 6.25 -4.92
CA ILE A 39 -20.19 5.81 -4.61
C ILE A 39 -20.30 5.44 -3.13
N TYR A 40 -19.32 4.70 -2.61
CA TYR A 40 -19.34 4.23 -1.22
C TYR A 40 -19.02 5.33 -0.19
N ASN A 41 -18.02 6.18 -0.45
CA ASN A 41 -17.56 7.19 0.52
C ASN A 41 -18.02 8.62 0.23
N GLY A 42 -18.74 8.85 -0.88
CA GLY A 42 -19.19 10.20 -1.28
C GLY A 42 -18.08 11.19 -1.63
N ARG A 43 -16.81 10.76 -1.68
CA ARG A 43 -15.64 11.63 -1.89
C ARG A 43 -14.72 11.09 -2.97
N LYS A 44 -14.06 12.00 -3.70
CA LYS A 44 -13.04 11.63 -4.68
C LYS A 44 -11.86 10.90 -4.00
N PRO A 45 -11.36 9.80 -4.57
CA PRO A 45 -10.19 9.13 -4.03
C PRO A 45 -8.95 10.00 -4.23
N ASN A 46 -8.11 10.11 -3.20
CA ASN A 46 -6.74 10.59 -3.36
C ASN A 46 -5.93 9.49 -4.08
N ILE A 47 -5.24 9.83 -5.16
CA ILE A 47 -4.45 8.87 -5.96
C ILE A 47 -2.95 9.03 -5.68
N SER A 48 -2.51 10.17 -5.14
CA SER A 48 -1.09 10.49 -4.93
C SER A 48 -0.39 9.58 -3.92
N TYR A 49 -1.14 8.88 -3.05
CA TYR A 49 -0.56 7.96 -2.06
C TYR A 49 -0.31 6.55 -2.61
N PHE A 50 -0.75 6.22 -3.84
CA PHE A 50 -0.54 4.89 -4.38
C PHE A 50 0.95 4.61 -4.60
N ARG A 51 1.38 3.43 -4.14
CA ARG A 51 2.71 2.85 -4.34
C ARG A 51 2.61 1.54 -5.10
N VAL A 52 3.70 1.20 -5.78
CA VAL A 52 3.82 -0.02 -6.57
C VAL A 52 4.00 -1.20 -5.62
N PHE A 53 3.16 -2.23 -5.73
CA PHE A 53 3.31 -3.47 -4.97
C PHE A 53 4.71 -4.05 -5.14
N GLY A 54 5.36 -4.43 -4.05
CA GLY A 54 6.71 -4.97 -4.01
C GLY A 54 7.83 -3.95 -4.19
N CYS A 55 7.55 -2.64 -4.12
CA CYS A 55 8.61 -1.64 -4.13
C CYS A 55 9.38 -1.62 -2.81
N LYS A 56 10.68 -1.34 -2.89
CA LYS A 56 11.52 -1.02 -1.74
C LYS A 56 11.00 0.25 -1.06
N CYS A 57 10.86 0.21 0.25
CA CYS A 57 10.44 1.31 1.09
C CYS A 57 11.27 1.33 2.38
N PHE A 58 11.20 2.44 3.11
CA PHE A 58 11.93 2.63 4.35
C PHE A 58 10.96 2.97 5.46
N VAL A 59 11.02 2.25 6.56
CA VAL A 59 10.19 2.48 7.74
C VAL A 59 11.02 3.18 8.80
N LEU A 60 10.58 4.38 9.18
CA LEU A 60 11.22 5.15 10.22
C LEU A 60 11.10 4.42 11.56
N LYS A 61 12.23 4.26 12.25
CA LYS A 61 12.25 3.77 13.62
C LYS A 61 11.74 4.86 14.55
N ASN A 62 10.48 4.76 14.97
CA ASN A 62 9.79 5.79 15.75
C ASN A 62 10.24 5.83 17.23
N GLY A 63 11.52 6.14 17.48
CA GLY A 63 12.04 6.58 18.79
C GLY A 63 11.90 5.62 19.98
N LYS A 64 11.42 4.38 19.76
CA LYS A 64 11.34 3.35 20.79
C LYS A 64 12.69 2.74 21.13
N GLU A 65 13.64 2.84 20.21
CA GLU A 65 15.06 2.55 20.44
C GLU A 65 15.78 3.86 20.74
N GLN A 66 16.64 3.88 21.76
CA GLN A 66 17.57 4.99 21.98
C GLN A 66 18.63 4.97 20.86
N LEU A 67 18.25 5.49 19.69
CA LEU A 67 19.14 5.57 18.54
C LEU A 67 20.18 6.68 18.78
N GLY A 68 21.45 6.30 18.73
CA GLY A 68 22.58 7.22 18.73
C GLY A 68 22.61 8.08 17.46
N LYS A 69 23.45 9.12 17.46
CA LYS A 69 23.55 10.10 16.36
C LYS A 69 23.87 9.47 14.99
N PHE A 70 24.56 8.32 15.00
CA PHE A 70 25.04 7.63 13.81
C PHE A 70 24.25 6.35 13.48
N ASP A 71 23.23 6.01 14.27
CA ASP A 71 22.46 4.79 14.03
C ASP A 71 21.50 4.95 12.85
N ALA A 72 21.23 3.82 12.18
CA ALA A 72 20.26 3.78 11.09
C ALA A 72 18.86 4.17 11.60
N LYS A 73 18.33 5.27 11.06
CA LYS A 73 17.03 5.82 11.48
C LYS A 73 15.83 5.13 10.84
N ALA A 74 16.06 4.32 9.82
CA ALA A 74 15.01 3.62 9.10
C ALA A 74 15.47 2.24 8.67
N ASP A 75 14.53 1.30 8.70
CA ASP A 75 14.74 -0.05 8.21
C ASP A 75 14.23 -0.16 6.78
N GLU A 76 14.95 -0.93 5.96
CA GLU A 76 14.46 -1.32 4.64
C GLU A 76 13.31 -2.31 4.78
N ALA A 77 12.29 -2.14 3.94
CA ALA A 77 11.13 -2.99 3.88
C ALA A 77 10.57 -3.06 2.45
N ILE A 78 9.71 -4.04 2.21
CA ILE A 78 8.99 -4.19 0.95
C ILE A 78 7.53 -3.81 1.14
N PHE A 79 7.01 -2.94 0.27
CA PHE A 79 5.61 -2.56 0.27
C PHE A 79 4.71 -3.71 -0.18
N LEU A 80 3.78 -4.14 0.67
CA LEU A 80 2.83 -5.22 0.39
C LEU A 80 1.40 -4.72 0.14
N GLY A 81 1.06 -3.49 0.50
CA GLY A 81 -0.29 -2.99 0.25
C GLY A 81 -0.80 -1.97 1.25
N TYR A 82 -2.13 -1.87 1.31
CA TYR A 82 -2.83 -0.89 2.13
C TYR A 82 -3.65 -1.59 3.21
N TYR A 83 -3.69 -0.99 4.39
CA TYR A 83 -4.60 -1.42 5.44
C TYR A 83 -6.03 -0.98 5.10
N THR A 84 -7.04 -1.78 5.48
CA THR A 84 -8.45 -1.50 5.16
C THR A 84 -9.02 -0.35 5.99
N ASN A 85 -8.73 -0.35 7.30
CA ASN A 85 -9.36 0.54 8.27
C ASN A 85 -8.45 1.70 8.72
N SER A 86 -7.28 1.86 8.12
CA SER A 86 -6.33 2.91 8.51
C SER A 86 -5.58 3.47 7.31
N LYS A 87 -4.90 4.60 7.50
CA LYS A 87 -3.99 5.19 6.50
C LYS A 87 -2.63 4.47 6.46
N ALA A 88 -2.50 3.32 7.12
CA ALA A 88 -1.25 2.59 7.21
C ALA A 88 -0.98 1.77 5.94
N TYR A 89 0.31 1.57 5.68
CA TYR A 89 0.79 0.64 4.67
C TYR A 89 1.10 -0.70 5.32
N ARG A 90 0.87 -1.77 4.57
CA ARG A 90 1.36 -3.11 4.92
C ARG A 90 2.74 -3.27 4.30
N ILE A 91 3.69 -3.73 5.10
CA ILE A 91 5.08 -3.94 4.71
C ILE A 91 5.57 -5.33 5.14
N CYS A 92 6.60 -5.83 4.47
CA CYS A 92 7.41 -6.96 4.90
C CYS A 92 8.81 -6.47 5.23
N GLN A 93 9.36 -6.92 6.36
CA GLN A 93 10.79 -6.84 6.67
C GLN A 93 11.38 -8.24 6.56
#